data_AF-A0A373GP74-F1
#
_entry.id   AF-A0A373GP74-F1
#
_cell.length_a   1.000
_cell.length_b   1.000
_cell.length_c   1.000
_cell.angle_alpha   90.00
_cell.angle_beta   90.00
_cell.angle_gamma   90.00
#
_symmetry.space_group_name_H-M   'P 1'
#
loop_
_entity.id
_entity.type
_entity.pdbx_description
1 polymer ?
#
loop_
_entity_poly.entity_id
_entity_poly.type
_entity_poly.pdbx_seq_one_letter_code
_entity_poly.pdbx_strand_id
1 'polypeptide(L)'
;MATFKHISSKNADYGAAEQYLTFEHDEFTMKPTLDETGRLILREDYRIATLNCGKEDFAVACMRANLRYGKNQKREDVKSHHYIISFDPRDAADNGLTVDRAQALGEEFCAEHFPGHQAIVCTHPDGHNHSGNIHVHIVINSLRIEEVPLLPYMDRPADTRAGCKHRCTDAAMEYFKAEVMEMCYRENLYQIDLLHGSKNRITEREYWAQKKGQAKLDKENATLAAEGQPAKQTKFETDKAKLRQTIRNAMSEATTFDEFSALLLRQGVIVKESRGRLSYLTPDRTKPITARKLGDDFNRAAVLALLEQNAHRAAEKTAPIPQYHTAETNRTERGKTQKIAPTGSIQRMVDRAAKRAEGKGIGYDRWAAVHNLKQMAATVAAMEQYGFTPDVYIDKELTRASKRAIETLGEKDIYYIFTPLMPNTSTRIILKKPKTDSSIRKVWLPKTLAYILREWKKSQDELKGFLGDEYQDFDLVVALPNGRPCEDRIILKEFAKLREDAGLPKVVFHSLRHSSTTYKLKLNHGDLKATQGDTGHAEIDMITSIYAHILDEDRKVNAQKFETAFYAKPDLRNVRPPEEPTKSEPATLDLESLVEQLQKSPELASALAALIAAQAPAK
;
A
#
# COMPACT_ATOMS: atom_id res chain seq x y z
N MET A 1 -10.36 0.39 -5.22
CA MET A 1 -8.92 0.64 -5.07
C MET A 1 -8.35 0.83 -6.45
N ALA A 2 -7.31 1.66 -6.59
CA ALA A 2 -6.72 1.97 -7.89
C ALA A 2 -6.35 0.68 -8.67
N THR A 3 -6.80 0.52 -9.92
CA THR A 3 -6.41 -0.61 -10.80
C THR A 3 -5.75 -0.10 -12.07
N PHE A 4 -4.81 -0.86 -12.64
CA PHE A 4 -4.15 -0.53 -13.89
C PHE A 4 -4.35 -1.65 -14.93
N LYS A 5 -4.86 -1.31 -16.11
CA LYS A 5 -5.11 -2.25 -17.21
C LYS A 5 -4.42 -1.78 -18.49
N HIS A 6 -4.04 -2.74 -19.33
CA HIS A 6 -3.47 -2.50 -20.66
C HIS A 6 -4.20 -3.34 -21.71
N ILE A 7 -4.52 -2.71 -22.83
CA ILE A 7 -5.12 -3.34 -24.01
C ILE A 7 -4.31 -2.88 -25.23
N SER A 8 -3.92 -3.82 -26.09
CA SER A 8 -3.34 -3.50 -27.40
C SER A 8 -4.43 -3.55 -28.46
N SER A 9 -4.52 -2.51 -29.29
CA SER A 9 -5.51 -2.41 -30.36
C SER A 9 -4.83 -2.57 -31.72
N LYS A 10 -5.47 -3.37 -32.57
CA LYS A 10 -5.14 -3.51 -33.98
C LYS A 10 -6.09 -2.72 -34.90
N ASN A 11 -7.01 -1.96 -34.30
CA ASN A 11 -7.99 -1.20 -35.05
C ASN A 11 -7.31 -0.05 -35.79
N ALA A 12 -7.50 0.01 -37.11
CA ALA A 12 -6.93 1.06 -37.96
C ALA A 12 -7.64 2.40 -37.82
N ASP A 13 -8.88 2.36 -37.34
CA ASP A 13 -9.66 3.55 -37.02
C ASP A 13 -9.27 4.06 -35.63
N TYR A 14 -8.44 5.11 -35.60
CA TYR A 14 -8.07 5.81 -34.36
C TYR A 14 -9.23 6.67 -33.83
N GLY A 15 -10.17 7.08 -34.68
CA GLY A 15 -11.38 7.81 -34.27
C GLY A 15 -12.32 6.94 -33.44
N ALA A 16 -12.31 5.62 -33.64
CA ALA A 16 -13.03 4.68 -32.78
C ALA A 16 -12.54 4.73 -31.31
N ALA A 17 -11.26 5.04 -31.07
CA ALA A 17 -10.76 5.21 -29.71
C ALA A 17 -11.30 6.51 -29.10
N GLU A 18 -11.29 7.61 -29.85
CA GLU A 18 -11.88 8.88 -29.40
C GLU A 18 -13.37 8.72 -29.09
N GLN A 19 -14.12 8.05 -29.98
CA GLN A 19 -15.54 7.76 -29.74
C GLN A 19 -15.77 6.91 -28.49
N TYR A 20 -14.95 5.87 -28.28
CA TYR A 20 -15.04 5.04 -27.08
C TYR A 20 -14.88 5.84 -25.78
N LEU A 21 -14.03 6.88 -25.83
CA LEU A 21 -13.70 7.72 -24.69
C LEU A 21 -14.72 8.83 -24.42
N THR A 22 -15.39 9.36 -25.45
CA THR A 22 -16.31 10.50 -25.32
C THR A 22 -17.78 10.13 -25.26
N PHE A 23 -18.17 8.95 -25.76
CA PHE A 23 -19.56 8.50 -25.80
C PHE A 23 -19.83 7.37 -24.81
N GLU A 24 -21.07 7.30 -24.33
CA GLU A 24 -21.55 6.20 -23.49
C GLU A 24 -21.59 4.89 -24.27
N HIS A 25 -21.33 3.79 -23.58
CA HIS A 25 -21.38 2.45 -24.17
C HIS A 25 -22.16 1.50 -23.27
N ASP A 26 -22.98 0.64 -23.87
CA ASP A 26 -23.67 -0.43 -23.19
C ASP A 26 -22.64 -1.44 -22.64
N GLU A 27 -22.68 -1.62 -21.33
CA GLU A 27 -21.69 -2.36 -20.56
C GLU A 27 -21.65 -3.87 -20.90
N PHE A 28 -22.73 -4.40 -21.49
CA PHE A 28 -22.87 -5.81 -21.80
C PHE A 28 -22.45 -6.16 -23.22
N THR A 29 -22.70 -5.24 -24.15
CA THR A 29 -22.49 -5.43 -25.59
C THR A 29 -21.27 -4.68 -26.10
N MET A 30 -20.71 -3.76 -25.31
CA MET A 30 -19.61 -2.85 -25.67
C MET A 30 -19.94 -2.00 -26.90
N LYS A 31 -21.23 -1.79 -27.17
CA LYS A 31 -21.72 -0.94 -28.26
C LYS A 31 -22.03 0.45 -27.73
N PRO A 32 -21.88 1.50 -28.54
CA PRO A 32 -22.27 2.84 -28.13
C PRO A 32 -23.76 2.90 -27.77
N THR A 33 -24.09 3.61 -26.70
CA THR A 33 -25.47 3.88 -26.30
C THR A 33 -26.06 4.92 -27.24
N LEU A 34 -27.28 4.65 -27.72
CA LEU A 34 -28.01 5.53 -28.63
C LEU A 34 -29.20 6.15 -27.91
N ASP A 35 -29.46 7.43 -28.16
CA ASP A 35 -30.69 8.10 -27.72
C ASP A 35 -31.92 7.62 -28.50
N GLU A 36 -33.10 8.11 -28.13
CA GLU A 36 -34.38 7.79 -28.78
C GLU A 36 -34.42 8.11 -30.29
N THR A 37 -33.47 8.94 -30.77
CA THR A 37 -33.33 9.34 -32.18
C THR A 37 -32.22 8.58 -32.92
N GLY A 38 -31.54 7.65 -32.24
CA GLY A 38 -30.45 6.85 -32.80
C GLY A 38 -29.09 7.56 -32.82
N ARG A 39 -28.91 8.66 -32.08
CA ARG A 39 -27.64 9.39 -31.98
C ARG A 39 -26.83 8.93 -30.79
N LEU A 40 -25.49 9.03 -30.91
CA LEU A 40 -24.57 8.69 -29.82
C LEU A 40 -24.76 9.64 -28.62
N ILE A 41 -24.83 9.08 -27.41
CA ILE A 41 -24.95 9.84 -26.16
C ILE A 41 -23.54 10.18 -25.65
N LEU A 42 -23.27 11.48 -25.44
CA LEU A 42 -22.01 11.95 -24.83
C LEU A 42 -21.96 11.58 -23.36
N ARG A 43 -20.77 11.20 -22.87
CA ARG A 43 -20.56 10.97 -21.43
C ARG A 43 -20.74 12.27 -20.65
N GLU A 44 -21.25 12.15 -19.43
CA GLU A 44 -21.32 13.29 -18.51
C GLU A 44 -19.97 13.51 -17.80
N ASP A 45 -19.63 14.79 -17.59
CA ASP A 45 -18.46 15.27 -16.83
C ASP A 45 -17.12 14.61 -17.18
N TYR A 46 -16.85 14.36 -18.48
CA TYR A 46 -15.53 13.89 -18.92
C TYR A 46 -14.56 15.05 -19.15
N ARG A 47 -13.25 14.75 -19.11
CA ARG A 47 -12.16 15.62 -19.53
C ARG A 47 -11.34 14.92 -20.60
N ILE A 48 -10.81 15.67 -21.55
CA ILE A 48 -10.01 15.12 -22.63
C ILE A 48 -8.86 16.06 -22.98
N ALA A 49 -7.68 15.50 -23.17
CA ALA A 49 -6.49 16.20 -23.60
C ALA A 49 -5.70 15.35 -24.57
N THR A 50 -5.00 15.98 -25.51
CA THR A 50 -4.09 15.32 -26.43
C THR A 50 -2.65 15.76 -26.16
N LEU A 51 -1.71 14.82 -26.25
CA LEU A 51 -0.28 15.07 -26.09
C LEU A 51 0.44 14.69 -27.38
N ASN A 52 1.44 15.48 -27.77
CA ASN A 52 2.26 15.29 -28.97
C ASN A 52 1.46 15.22 -30.30
N CYS A 53 0.23 15.74 -30.33
CA CYS A 53 -0.62 15.82 -31.52
C CYS A 53 -0.53 17.18 -32.23
N GLY A 54 0.14 18.17 -31.65
CA GLY A 54 0.23 19.52 -32.21
C GLY A 54 -1.13 20.21 -32.22
N LYS A 55 -1.54 20.75 -33.36
CA LYS A 55 -2.86 21.38 -33.57
C LYS A 55 -3.89 20.44 -34.18
N GLU A 56 -3.59 19.15 -34.23
CA GLU A 56 -4.41 18.14 -34.91
C GLU A 56 -5.10 17.24 -33.89
N ASP A 57 -6.21 16.65 -34.32
CA ASP A 57 -6.87 15.59 -33.56
C ASP A 57 -5.97 14.35 -33.48
N PHE A 58 -6.14 13.57 -32.42
CA PHE A 58 -5.28 12.42 -32.14
C PHE A 58 -5.29 11.41 -33.30
N ALA A 59 -6.47 11.12 -33.86
CA ALA A 59 -6.59 10.22 -35.00
C ALA A 59 -5.80 10.70 -36.23
N VAL A 60 -5.90 11.98 -36.58
CA VAL A 60 -5.20 12.58 -37.73
C VAL A 60 -3.69 12.56 -37.51
N ALA A 61 -3.25 12.96 -36.33
CA ALA A 61 -1.84 12.95 -35.96
C ALA A 61 -1.26 11.52 -36.08
N CYS A 62 -1.96 10.52 -35.53
CA CYS A 62 -1.55 9.12 -35.60
C CYS A 62 -1.44 8.61 -37.04
N MET A 63 -2.46 8.86 -37.87
CA MET A 63 -2.47 8.44 -39.27
C MET A 63 -1.31 9.08 -40.05
N ARG A 64 -1.02 10.36 -39.82
CA ARG A 64 0.11 11.05 -40.45
C ARG A 64 1.46 10.47 -40.03
N ALA A 65 1.64 10.18 -38.74
CA ALA A 65 2.86 9.54 -38.24
C ALA A 65 3.06 8.14 -38.86
N ASN A 66 2.00 7.35 -38.94
CA ASN A 66 2.02 6.03 -39.56
C ASN A 66 2.46 6.10 -41.03
N LEU A 67 1.95 7.09 -41.78
CA LEU A 67 2.35 7.33 -43.16
C LEU A 67 3.81 7.77 -43.27
N ARG A 68 4.24 8.73 -42.44
CA ARG A 68 5.61 9.26 -42.43
C ARG A 68 6.67 8.16 -42.22
N TYR A 69 6.41 7.23 -41.30
CA TYR A 69 7.37 6.16 -40.97
C TYR A 69 7.10 4.84 -41.71
N GLY A 70 6.08 4.77 -42.56
CA GLY A 70 5.72 3.54 -43.29
C GLY A 70 5.34 2.37 -42.37
N LYS A 71 4.65 2.65 -41.25
CA LYS A 71 4.28 1.67 -40.21
C LYS A 71 2.77 1.55 -40.08
N ASN A 72 2.32 0.51 -39.34
CA ASN A 72 0.91 0.26 -39.03
C ASN A 72 0.01 0.07 -40.26
N GLN A 73 0.56 -0.40 -41.38
CA GLN A 73 -0.16 -0.63 -42.64
C GLN A 73 -0.90 -1.96 -42.67
N LYS A 74 -0.42 -2.97 -41.91
CA LYS A 74 -1.02 -4.30 -41.92
C LYS A 74 -2.17 -4.39 -40.93
N ARG A 75 -3.03 -5.39 -41.10
CA ARG A 75 -4.18 -5.63 -40.20
C ARG A 75 -3.74 -6.22 -38.86
N GLU A 76 -2.68 -7.02 -38.88
CA GLU A 76 -2.12 -7.67 -37.70
C GLU A 76 -1.27 -6.74 -36.81
N ASP A 77 -0.89 -5.58 -37.34
CA ASP A 77 -0.10 -4.58 -36.62
C ASP A 77 -0.86 -4.08 -35.39
N VAL A 78 -0.16 -3.98 -34.25
CA VAL A 78 -0.63 -3.19 -33.12
C VAL A 78 -0.46 -1.71 -33.48
N LYS A 79 -1.57 -0.98 -33.41
CA LYS A 79 -1.70 0.41 -33.88
C LYS A 79 -1.80 1.39 -32.73
N SER A 80 -2.45 1.01 -31.63
CA SER A 80 -2.48 1.80 -30.40
C SER A 80 -2.42 0.93 -29.16
N HIS A 81 -2.00 1.53 -28.05
CA HIS A 81 -2.01 0.93 -26.73
C HIS A 81 -2.94 1.75 -25.84
N HIS A 82 -3.84 1.08 -25.15
CA HIS A 82 -4.81 1.69 -24.25
C HIS A 82 -4.50 1.27 -22.82
N TYR A 83 -4.12 2.23 -22.01
CA TYR A 83 -3.91 2.10 -20.57
C TYR A 83 -5.10 2.69 -19.83
N ILE A 84 -5.53 2.04 -18.76
CA ILE A 84 -6.67 2.47 -17.96
C ILE A 84 -6.27 2.44 -16.49
N ILE A 85 -6.29 3.60 -15.84
CA ILE A 85 -6.18 3.75 -14.39
C ILE A 85 -7.60 3.93 -13.86
N SER A 86 -8.03 3.06 -12.95
CA SER A 86 -9.37 3.15 -12.32
C SER A 86 -9.20 3.42 -10.84
N PHE A 87 -9.51 4.64 -10.37
CA PHE A 87 -9.38 5.00 -8.95
C PHE A 87 -10.47 4.38 -8.07
N ASP A 88 -10.28 4.38 -6.74
CA ASP A 88 -11.31 3.88 -5.81
C ASP A 88 -12.49 4.85 -5.80
N PRO A 89 -13.75 4.35 -5.80
CA PRO A 89 -14.91 5.24 -5.74
C PRO A 89 -14.96 6.07 -4.45
N ARG A 90 -14.31 5.60 -3.37
CA ARG A 90 -14.20 6.34 -2.11
C ARG A 90 -13.21 7.50 -2.19
N ASP A 91 -12.28 7.51 -3.15
CA ASP A 91 -11.28 8.57 -3.25
C ASP A 91 -11.91 9.94 -3.49
N ALA A 92 -13.06 10.00 -4.17
CA ALA A 92 -13.80 11.24 -4.36
C ALA A 92 -14.30 11.83 -3.02
N ALA A 93 -14.84 10.98 -2.14
CA ALA A 93 -15.43 11.41 -0.87
C ALA A 93 -14.39 11.56 0.25
N ASP A 94 -13.46 10.60 0.36
CA ASP A 94 -12.52 10.50 1.48
C ASP A 94 -11.24 11.31 1.22
N ASN A 95 -10.77 11.33 -0.03
CA ASN A 95 -9.45 11.85 -0.42
C ASN A 95 -9.53 13.06 -1.38
N GLY A 96 -10.75 13.53 -1.69
CA GLY A 96 -10.99 14.70 -2.53
C GLY A 96 -10.50 14.55 -3.98
N LEU A 97 -10.56 13.34 -4.53
CA LEU A 97 -10.22 13.12 -5.94
C LEU A 97 -11.37 13.59 -6.84
N THR A 98 -11.14 14.66 -7.60
CA THR A 98 -12.07 15.16 -8.63
C THR A 98 -11.69 14.63 -10.01
N VAL A 99 -12.60 14.72 -10.99
CA VAL A 99 -12.31 14.40 -12.39
C VAL A 99 -11.14 15.23 -12.91
N ASP A 100 -11.10 16.53 -12.61
CA ASP A 100 -10.02 17.42 -13.04
C ASP A 100 -8.67 17.01 -12.44
N ARG A 101 -8.64 16.62 -11.15
CA ARG A 101 -7.42 16.16 -10.50
C ARG A 101 -6.96 14.81 -11.06
N ALA A 102 -7.89 13.89 -11.29
CA ALA A 102 -7.58 12.60 -11.93
C ALA A 102 -7.08 12.79 -13.37
N GLN A 103 -7.64 13.75 -14.12
CA GLN A 103 -7.17 14.11 -15.45
C GLN A 103 -5.72 14.63 -15.41
N ALA A 104 -5.41 15.56 -14.50
CA ALA A 104 -4.05 16.08 -14.35
C ALA A 104 -3.03 14.98 -14.04
N LEU A 105 -3.39 14.04 -13.16
CA LEU A 105 -2.55 12.86 -12.85
C LEU A 105 -2.35 11.96 -14.08
N GLY A 106 -3.39 11.77 -14.89
CA GLY A 106 -3.32 11.04 -16.15
C GLY A 106 -2.39 11.67 -17.17
N GLU A 107 -2.46 13.00 -17.30
CA GLU A 107 -1.62 13.78 -18.21
C GLU A 107 -0.15 13.75 -17.77
N GLU A 108 0.11 13.92 -16.47
CA GLU A 108 1.46 13.80 -15.88
C GLU A 108 2.04 12.41 -16.15
N PHE A 109 1.30 11.35 -15.81
CA PHE A 109 1.70 9.97 -16.05
C PHE A 109 1.98 9.70 -17.53
N CYS A 110 1.13 10.23 -18.42
CA CYS A 110 1.31 10.07 -19.86
C CYS A 110 2.56 10.79 -20.38
N ALA A 111 2.80 12.02 -19.93
CA ALA A 111 3.94 12.81 -20.34
C ALA A 111 5.27 12.19 -19.88
N GLU A 112 5.32 11.67 -18.66
CA GLU A 112 6.51 11.07 -18.08
C GLU A 112 6.85 9.71 -18.70
N HIS A 113 5.84 8.86 -18.87
CA HIS A 113 6.09 7.46 -19.25
C HIS A 113 5.91 7.17 -20.73
N PHE A 114 5.21 8.01 -21.50
CA PHE A 114 5.05 7.86 -22.94
C PHE A 114 5.57 9.07 -23.75
N PRO A 115 6.78 9.58 -23.47
CA PRO A 115 7.30 10.75 -24.17
C PRO A 115 7.43 10.48 -25.67
N GLY A 116 7.16 11.46 -26.51
CA GLY A 116 7.24 11.30 -27.96
C GLY A 116 6.21 10.33 -28.58
N HIS A 117 5.25 9.81 -27.82
CA HIS A 117 4.06 9.17 -28.39
C HIS A 117 2.96 10.21 -28.53
N GLN A 118 2.29 10.21 -29.69
CA GLN A 118 0.97 10.84 -29.79
C GLN A 118 0.03 10.14 -28.83
N ALA A 119 -0.67 10.89 -28.00
CA ALA A 119 -1.53 10.32 -26.96
C ALA A 119 -2.81 11.13 -26.79
N ILE A 120 -3.85 10.45 -26.31
CA ILE A 120 -5.07 11.07 -25.83
C ILE A 120 -5.35 10.55 -24.41
N VAL A 121 -5.56 11.49 -23.48
CA VAL A 121 -5.88 11.22 -22.08
C VAL A 121 -7.31 11.68 -21.86
N CYS A 122 -8.19 10.75 -21.49
CA CYS A 122 -9.59 11.03 -21.20
C CYS A 122 -9.97 10.52 -19.82
N THR A 123 -10.56 11.37 -18.99
CA THR A 123 -11.02 11.01 -17.65
C THR A 123 -12.52 11.15 -17.54
N HIS A 124 -13.18 10.19 -16.92
CA HIS A 124 -14.62 10.25 -16.67
C HIS A 124 -15.01 9.55 -15.34
N PRO A 125 -16.14 9.94 -14.72
CA PRO A 125 -16.61 9.36 -13.47
C PRO A 125 -17.61 8.20 -13.63
N ASP A 126 -18.01 7.85 -14.87
CA ASP A 126 -19.05 6.84 -15.16
C ASP A 126 -18.54 5.40 -15.08
N GLY A 127 -17.59 5.14 -14.18
CA GLY A 127 -16.91 3.85 -14.11
C GLY A 127 -17.83 2.63 -14.08
N HIS A 128 -17.42 1.56 -14.77
CA HIS A 128 -18.16 0.29 -14.94
C HIS A 128 -19.26 0.05 -13.89
N ASN A 129 -20.53 0.06 -14.31
CA ASN A 129 -21.77 -0.12 -13.54
C ASN A 129 -22.20 1.06 -12.65
N HIS A 130 -21.90 2.32 -13.02
CA HIS A 130 -22.07 3.47 -12.12
C HIS A 130 -21.41 3.25 -10.74
N SER A 131 -20.28 2.55 -10.73
CA SER A 131 -19.57 2.16 -9.51
C SER A 131 -19.02 3.35 -8.71
N GLY A 132 -19.06 4.55 -9.30
CA GLY A 132 -18.47 5.78 -8.75
C GLY A 132 -16.95 5.87 -8.97
N ASN A 133 -16.36 4.90 -9.68
CA ASN A 133 -14.93 4.91 -10.00
C ASN A 133 -14.64 5.98 -11.05
N ILE A 134 -13.66 6.84 -10.76
CA ILE A 134 -13.08 7.74 -11.76
C ILE A 134 -12.06 6.94 -12.58
N HIS A 135 -12.24 6.88 -13.90
CA HIS A 135 -11.31 6.23 -14.83
C HIS A 135 -10.54 7.26 -15.61
N VAL A 136 -9.23 7.06 -15.69
CA VAL A 136 -8.33 7.76 -16.59
C VAL A 136 -7.91 6.79 -17.68
N HIS A 137 -8.23 7.12 -18.91
CA HIS A 137 -7.85 6.38 -20.10
C HIS A 137 -6.72 7.10 -20.81
N ILE A 138 -5.62 6.39 -21.05
CA ILE A 138 -4.46 6.90 -21.79
C ILE A 138 -4.32 6.02 -23.04
N VAL A 139 -4.61 6.57 -24.21
CA VAL A 139 -4.43 5.87 -25.49
C VAL A 139 -3.26 6.50 -26.21
N ILE A 140 -2.24 5.70 -26.50
CA ILE A 140 -1.05 6.14 -27.23
C ILE A 140 -1.00 5.49 -28.61
N ASN A 141 -0.47 6.22 -29.59
CA ASN A 141 -0.04 5.63 -30.85
C ASN A 141 1.03 4.57 -30.55
N SER A 142 0.97 3.43 -31.23
CA SER A 142 2.00 2.42 -31.08
C SER A 142 3.36 2.92 -31.58
N LEU A 143 3.44 4.00 -32.35
CA LEU A 143 4.70 4.61 -32.80
C LEU A 143 5.13 5.80 -31.94
N ARG A 144 6.45 5.92 -31.78
CA ARG A 144 7.09 7.15 -31.27
C ARG A 144 7.43 8.07 -32.45
N ILE A 145 7.15 9.36 -32.33
CA ILE A 145 7.38 10.36 -33.40
C ILE A 145 8.70 11.12 -33.25
N GLU A 146 9.36 10.98 -32.12
CA GLU A 146 10.65 11.61 -31.82
C GLU A 146 11.54 10.66 -31.01
N GLU A 147 12.83 10.97 -30.94
CA GLU A 147 13.78 10.21 -30.13
C GLU A 147 13.73 10.67 -28.67
N VAL A 148 13.76 9.72 -27.73
CA VAL A 148 13.62 10.00 -26.30
C VAL A 148 14.75 9.33 -25.50
N PRO A 149 15.02 9.80 -24.26
CA PRO A 149 15.94 9.09 -23.37
C PRO A 149 15.50 7.65 -23.11
N LEU A 150 16.46 6.77 -22.86
CA LEU A 150 16.17 5.40 -22.45
C LEU A 150 15.52 5.40 -21.05
N LEU A 151 14.22 5.12 -21.00
CA LEU A 151 13.47 5.05 -19.75
C LEU A 151 13.66 3.70 -19.04
N PRO A 152 13.45 3.61 -17.72
CA PRO A 152 13.76 2.40 -16.94
C PRO A 152 13.02 1.14 -17.40
N TYR A 153 11.85 1.28 -18.03
CA TYR A 153 11.07 0.16 -18.56
C TYR A 153 11.48 -0.30 -19.98
N MET A 154 12.39 0.43 -20.64
CA MET A 154 12.81 0.15 -22.00
C MET A 154 13.97 -0.83 -22.03
N ASP A 155 13.81 -1.92 -22.77
CA ASP A 155 14.78 -3.02 -22.80
C ASP A 155 15.73 -2.94 -24.00
N ARG A 156 15.45 -2.08 -24.99
CA ARG A 156 16.20 -2.03 -26.25
C ARG A 156 16.52 -0.59 -26.68
N PRO A 157 17.71 -0.36 -27.29
CA PRO A 157 18.03 0.91 -27.93
C PRO A 157 17.07 1.30 -29.06
N ALA A 158 16.28 0.37 -29.60
CA ALA A 158 15.26 0.69 -30.59
C ALA A 158 14.02 1.35 -29.95
N ASP A 159 13.75 1.12 -28.66
CA ASP A 159 12.54 1.61 -28.00
C ASP A 159 12.58 3.14 -27.80
N THR A 160 13.76 3.75 -27.91
CA THR A 160 14.00 5.19 -27.83
C THR A 160 13.84 5.93 -29.15
N ARG A 161 13.93 5.23 -30.30
CA ARG A 161 14.09 5.87 -31.61
C ARG A 161 12.75 6.30 -32.22
N ALA A 162 12.77 7.42 -32.95
CA ALA A 162 11.63 7.85 -33.76
C ALA A 162 11.26 6.79 -34.83
N GLY A 163 9.98 6.53 -35.01
CA GLY A 163 9.45 5.53 -35.94
C GLY A 163 9.46 4.09 -35.42
N CYS A 164 9.99 3.85 -34.21
CA CYS A 164 9.93 2.55 -33.55
C CYS A 164 8.64 2.39 -32.73
N LYS A 165 8.23 1.13 -32.54
CA LYS A 165 6.98 0.80 -31.86
C LYS A 165 7.17 0.66 -30.35
N HIS A 166 6.22 1.18 -29.58
CA HIS A 166 6.07 0.91 -28.16
C HIS A 166 5.94 -0.58 -27.91
N ARG A 167 6.65 -1.06 -26.90
CA ARG A 167 6.60 -2.45 -26.47
C ARG A 167 6.18 -2.49 -25.01
N CYS A 168 4.95 -2.98 -24.80
CA CYS A 168 4.45 -3.27 -23.48
C CYS A 168 4.88 -4.69 -23.09
N THR A 169 6.06 -4.83 -22.49
CA THR A 169 6.56 -6.09 -21.92
C THR A 169 5.99 -6.32 -20.52
N ASP A 170 6.17 -7.53 -19.96
CA ASP A 170 5.78 -7.80 -18.57
C ASP A 170 6.55 -6.88 -17.59
N ALA A 171 7.85 -6.63 -17.85
CA ALA A 171 8.67 -5.69 -17.08
C ALA A 171 8.14 -4.24 -17.18
N ALA A 172 7.74 -3.80 -18.37
CA ALA A 172 7.13 -2.48 -18.53
C ALA A 172 5.79 -2.37 -17.82
N MET A 173 4.97 -3.43 -17.83
CA MET A 173 3.73 -3.45 -17.06
C MET A 173 3.96 -3.41 -15.56
N GLU A 174 4.96 -4.14 -15.04
CA GLU A 174 5.35 -4.08 -13.63
C GLU A 174 5.82 -2.67 -13.25
N TYR A 175 6.66 -2.05 -14.08
CA TYR A 175 7.08 -0.66 -13.89
C TYR A 175 5.89 0.29 -13.82
N PHE A 176 5.00 0.29 -14.83
CA PHE A 176 3.84 1.19 -14.82
C PHE A 176 2.91 0.97 -13.64
N LYS A 177 2.75 -0.27 -13.18
CA LYS A 177 1.98 -0.58 -11.97
C LYS A 177 2.63 -0.01 -10.72
N ALA A 178 3.96 -0.09 -10.60
CA ALA A 178 4.69 0.52 -9.50
C ALA A 178 4.54 2.05 -9.50
N GLU A 179 4.69 2.69 -10.66
CA GLU A 179 4.51 4.14 -10.79
C GLU A 179 3.07 4.59 -10.47
N VAL A 180 2.05 3.81 -10.86
CA VAL A 180 0.66 4.08 -10.46
C VAL A 180 0.48 3.95 -8.94
N MET A 181 1.13 2.98 -8.30
CA MET A 181 1.11 2.83 -6.84
C MET A 181 1.79 4.02 -6.15
N GLU A 182 2.97 4.43 -6.62
CA GLU A 182 3.68 5.61 -6.09
C GLU A 182 2.88 6.90 -6.27
N MET A 183 2.27 7.10 -7.44
CA MET A 183 1.34 8.21 -7.68
C MET A 183 0.17 8.17 -6.69
N CYS A 184 -0.47 7.02 -6.49
CA CYS A 184 -1.58 6.92 -5.53
C CYS A 184 -1.11 7.20 -4.10
N TYR A 185 0.07 6.72 -3.72
CA TYR A 185 0.66 6.99 -2.41
C TYR A 185 0.94 8.48 -2.20
N ARG A 186 1.58 9.13 -3.18
CA ARG A 186 1.89 10.57 -3.19
C ARG A 186 0.63 11.42 -3.05
N GLU A 187 -0.43 11.02 -3.74
CA GLU A 187 -1.71 11.74 -3.79
C GLU A 187 -2.69 11.40 -2.65
N ASN A 188 -2.28 10.49 -1.74
CA ASN A 188 -3.11 9.95 -0.65
C ASN A 188 -4.41 9.30 -1.17
N LEU A 189 -4.30 8.47 -2.20
CA LEU A 189 -5.41 7.71 -2.80
C LEU A 189 -5.37 6.24 -2.38
N TYR A 190 -6.53 5.58 -2.38
CA TYR A 190 -6.64 4.17 -2.03
C TYR A 190 -6.01 3.27 -3.10
N GLN A 191 -4.94 2.56 -2.71
CA GLN A 191 -4.25 1.62 -3.58
C GLN A 191 -4.47 0.15 -3.22
N ILE A 192 -4.29 -0.72 -4.22
CA ILE A 192 -3.99 -2.14 -4.03
C ILE A 192 -2.56 -2.40 -4.46
N ASP A 193 -2.01 -3.49 -3.97
CA ASP A 193 -0.83 -4.08 -4.57
C ASP A 193 -1.15 -4.52 -6.01
N LEU A 194 -0.62 -3.77 -6.98
CA LEU A 194 -0.78 -4.05 -8.41
C LEU A 194 0.27 -5.03 -8.95
N LEU A 195 1.37 -5.22 -8.21
CA LEU A 195 2.51 -6.04 -8.59
C LEU A 195 2.24 -7.51 -8.31
N HIS A 196 1.63 -7.81 -7.16
CA HIS A 196 1.30 -9.17 -6.77
C HIS A 196 -0.12 -9.57 -7.19
N GLY A 197 -0.31 -10.86 -7.47
CA GLY A 197 -1.62 -11.38 -7.84
C GLY A 197 -2.60 -11.29 -6.68
N SER A 198 -3.88 -11.07 -6.98
CA SER A 198 -4.93 -11.13 -5.97
C SER A 198 -4.98 -12.53 -5.33
N LYS A 199 -5.07 -12.58 -3.98
CA LYS A 199 -5.32 -13.80 -3.18
C LYS A 199 -6.42 -14.69 -3.81
N ASN A 200 -7.45 -14.06 -4.37
CA ASN A 200 -8.47 -14.69 -5.24
C ASN A 200 -8.42 -14.14 -6.66
N ARG A 201 -7.85 -14.89 -7.61
CA ARG A 201 -7.81 -14.47 -9.01
C ARG A 201 -9.15 -14.71 -9.70
N ILE A 202 -10.03 -13.72 -9.66
CA ILE A 202 -11.29 -13.71 -10.43
C ILE A 202 -11.00 -13.11 -11.80
N THR A 203 -11.09 -13.94 -12.85
CA THR A 203 -10.95 -13.44 -14.22
C THR A 203 -12.18 -12.63 -14.63
N GLU A 204 -12.06 -11.66 -15.54
CA GLU A 204 -13.20 -10.89 -16.07
C GLU A 204 -14.33 -11.79 -16.60
N ARG A 205 -13.98 -12.87 -17.32
CA ARG A 205 -14.94 -13.89 -17.77
C ARG A 205 -15.71 -14.55 -16.62
N GLU A 206 -15.05 -14.75 -15.48
CA GLU A 206 -15.64 -15.35 -14.28
C GLU A 206 -16.52 -14.35 -13.52
N TYR A 207 -16.08 -13.09 -13.42
CA TYR A 207 -16.90 -11.99 -12.90
C TYR A 207 -18.21 -11.87 -13.69
N TRP A 208 -18.13 -11.85 -15.02
CA TRP A 208 -19.32 -11.81 -15.88
C TRP A 208 -20.17 -13.07 -15.80
N ALA A 209 -19.56 -14.25 -15.69
CA ALA A 209 -20.31 -15.49 -15.47
C ALA A 209 -21.10 -15.45 -14.15
N GLN A 210 -20.51 -14.88 -13.10
CA GLN A 210 -21.19 -14.69 -11.82
C GLN A 210 -22.36 -13.71 -11.94
N LYS A 211 -22.15 -12.53 -12.54
CA LYS A 211 -23.23 -11.53 -12.72
C LYS A 211 -24.38 -12.07 -13.58
N LYS A 212 -24.07 -12.71 -14.72
CA LYS A 212 -25.11 -13.30 -15.58
C LYS A 212 -25.85 -14.44 -14.89
N GLY A 213 -25.14 -15.27 -14.13
CA GLY A 213 -25.74 -16.34 -13.36
C GLY A 213 -26.64 -15.83 -12.23
N GLN A 214 -26.22 -14.77 -11.53
CA GLN A 214 -27.02 -14.12 -10.49
C GLN A 214 -28.29 -13.50 -11.08
N ALA A 215 -28.19 -12.76 -12.19
CA ALA A 215 -29.36 -12.18 -12.84
C ALA A 215 -30.37 -13.25 -13.29
N LYS A 216 -29.89 -14.41 -13.76
CA LYS A 216 -30.75 -15.55 -14.11
C LYS A 216 -31.42 -16.14 -12.85
N LEU A 217 -30.66 -16.34 -11.78
CA LEU A 217 -31.16 -16.85 -10.50
C LEU A 217 -32.20 -15.90 -9.89
N ASP A 218 -31.97 -14.59 -9.94
CA ASP A 218 -32.90 -13.59 -9.44
C ASP A 218 -34.21 -13.60 -10.24
N LYS A 219 -34.12 -13.79 -11.56
CA LYS A 219 -35.30 -13.96 -12.43
C LYS A 219 -36.09 -15.23 -12.08
N GLU A 220 -35.40 -16.36 -11.87
CA GLU A 220 -36.02 -17.62 -11.45
C GLU A 220 -36.64 -17.52 -10.06
N ASN A 221 -35.97 -16.85 -9.11
CA ASN A 221 -36.49 -16.60 -7.78
C ASN A 221 -37.70 -15.65 -7.80
N ALA A 222 -37.71 -14.66 -8.69
CA ALA A 222 -38.87 -13.78 -8.89
C ALA A 222 -40.07 -14.57 -9.44
N THR A 223 -39.85 -15.52 -10.36
CA THR A 223 -40.92 -16.42 -10.84
C THR A 223 -41.44 -17.35 -9.74
N LEU A 224 -40.55 -17.94 -8.94
CA LEU A 224 -40.93 -18.81 -7.82
C LEU A 224 -41.68 -18.04 -6.73
N ALA A 225 -41.27 -16.79 -6.45
CA ALA A 225 -41.96 -15.91 -5.51
C ALA A 225 -43.37 -15.54 -6.02
N ALA A 226 -43.54 -15.32 -7.33
CA ALA A 226 -44.85 -15.10 -7.94
C ALA A 226 -45.75 -16.34 -7.86
N GLU A 227 -45.17 -17.53 -7.82
CA GLU A 227 -45.86 -18.83 -7.63
C GLU A 227 -46.05 -19.21 -6.14
N GLY A 228 -45.65 -18.34 -5.21
CA GLY A 228 -45.79 -18.57 -3.76
C GLY A 228 -44.83 -19.61 -3.17
N GLN A 229 -43.77 -19.98 -3.91
CA GLN A 229 -42.76 -20.95 -3.46
C GLN A 229 -41.53 -20.24 -2.86
N PRO A 230 -40.94 -20.75 -1.76
CA PRO A 230 -39.74 -20.17 -1.18
C PRO A 230 -38.51 -20.43 -2.06
N ALA A 231 -37.70 -19.39 -2.26
CA ALA A 231 -36.45 -19.47 -2.99
C ALA A 231 -35.44 -20.40 -2.29
N LYS A 232 -34.98 -21.44 -2.99
CA LYS A 232 -34.01 -22.44 -2.46
C LYS A 232 -32.58 -21.93 -2.45
N GLN A 233 -32.21 -21.04 -3.38
CA GLN A 233 -30.87 -20.50 -3.52
C GLN A 233 -30.95 -19.02 -3.86
N THR A 234 -30.32 -18.18 -3.04
CA THR A 234 -30.34 -16.71 -3.20
C THR A 234 -29.05 -16.16 -3.81
N LYS A 235 -27.98 -16.96 -3.82
CA LYS A 235 -26.66 -16.55 -4.30
C LYS A 235 -26.12 -17.53 -5.33
N PHE A 236 -25.78 -17.03 -6.51
CA PHE A 236 -25.12 -17.78 -7.56
C PHE A 236 -23.61 -17.84 -7.30
N GLU A 237 -23.05 -19.05 -7.35
CA GLU A 237 -21.62 -19.29 -7.16
C GLU A 237 -21.04 -20.06 -8.35
N THR A 238 -19.93 -19.56 -8.90
CA THR A 238 -19.22 -20.20 -10.00
C THR A 238 -18.45 -21.44 -9.51
N ASP A 239 -18.20 -22.42 -10.39
CA ASP A 239 -17.47 -23.64 -10.04
C ASP A 239 -16.08 -23.35 -9.45
N LYS A 240 -15.41 -22.30 -9.95
CA LYS A 240 -14.13 -21.86 -9.40
C LYS A 240 -14.27 -21.26 -8.01
N ALA A 241 -15.33 -20.48 -7.75
CA ALA A 241 -15.60 -19.94 -6.42
C ALA A 241 -15.86 -21.07 -5.41
N LYS A 242 -16.69 -22.05 -5.78
CA LYS A 242 -16.93 -23.25 -4.97
C LYS A 242 -15.61 -23.99 -4.68
N LEU A 243 -14.80 -24.24 -5.72
CA LEU A 243 -13.51 -24.91 -5.57
C LEU A 243 -12.56 -24.13 -4.64
N ARG A 244 -12.47 -22.79 -4.75
CA ARG A 244 -11.66 -21.97 -3.83
C ARG A 244 -12.11 -22.15 -2.38
N GLN A 245 -13.42 -22.20 -2.13
CA GLN A 245 -13.96 -22.41 -0.79
C GLN A 245 -13.65 -23.81 -0.27
N THR A 246 -13.83 -24.85 -1.09
CA THR A 246 -13.47 -26.23 -0.75
C THR A 246 -12.00 -26.35 -0.36
N ILE A 247 -11.10 -25.71 -1.11
CA ILE A 247 -9.67 -25.71 -0.81
C ILE A 247 -9.38 -24.97 0.50
N ARG A 248 -9.99 -23.81 0.74
CA ARG A 248 -9.81 -23.07 2.01
C ARG A 248 -10.24 -23.89 3.22
N ASN A 249 -11.39 -24.56 3.14
CA ASN A 249 -11.88 -25.39 4.23
C ASN A 249 -10.89 -26.53 4.51
N ALA A 250 -10.45 -27.24 3.46
CA ALA A 250 -9.44 -28.30 3.60
C ALA A 250 -8.11 -27.76 4.17
N MET A 251 -7.65 -26.59 3.73
CA MET A 251 -6.44 -25.96 4.28
C MET A 251 -6.61 -25.51 5.73
N SER A 252 -7.81 -25.15 6.18
CA SER A 252 -8.03 -24.72 7.57
C SER A 252 -8.02 -25.88 8.56
N GLU A 253 -8.34 -27.07 8.09
CA GLU A 253 -8.42 -28.30 8.89
C GLU A 253 -7.11 -29.09 8.86
N ALA A 254 -6.42 -29.11 7.72
CA ALA A 254 -5.23 -29.93 7.54
C ALA A 254 -3.98 -29.31 8.19
N THR A 255 -3.14 -30.20 8.74
CA THR A 255 -1.80 -29.90 9.26
C THR A 255 -0.69 -30.45 8.36
N THR A 256 -1.01 -31.39 7.49
CA THR A 256 -0.07 -32.02 6.55
C THR A 256 -0.64 -32.03 5.13
N PHE A 257 0.24 -32.18 4.15
CA PHE A 257 -0.18 -32.21 2.73
C PHE A 257 -1.03 -33.44 2.38
N ASP A 258 -0.77 -34.57 3.03
CA ASP A 258 -1.54 -35.81 2.84
C ASP A 258 -2.96 -35.66 3.40
N GLU A 259 -3.09 -35.06 4.58
CA GLU A 259 -4.39 -34.73 5.18
C GLU A 259 -5.18 -33.74 4.32
N PHE A 260 -4.52 -32.70 3.83
CA PHE A 260 -5.11 -31.74 2.89
C PHE A 260 -5.64 -32.42 1.63
N SER A 261 -4.85 -33.32 1.03
CA SER A 261 -5.24 -34.07 -0.17
C SER A 261 -6.40 -35.02 0.11
N ALA A 262 -6.42 -35.67 1.29
CA ALA A 262 -7.50 -36.56 1.70
C ALA A 262 -8.82 -35.81 1.94
N LEU A 263 -8.80 -34.63 2.56
CA LEU A 263 -9.98 -33.79 2.77
C LEU A 263 -10.59 -33.31 1.45
N LEU A 264 -9.75 -32.91 0.50
CA LEU A 264 -10.20 -32.56 -0.84
C LEU A 264 -10.79 -33.75 -1.58
N LEU A 265 -10.19 -34.93 -1.44
CA LEU A 265 -10.69 -36.16 -2.07
C LEU A 265 -12.07 -36.56 -1.53
N ARG A 266 -12.36 -36.36 -0.23
CA ARG A 266 -13.69 -36.58 0.36
C ARG A 266 -14.77 -35.69 -0.27
N GLN A 267 -14.38 -34.50 -0.74
CA GLN A 267 -15.25 -33.56 -1.46
C GLN A 267 -15.23 -33.81 -2.98
N GLY A 268 -14.64 -34.92 -3.44
CA GLY A 268 -14.53 -35.31 -4.85
C GLY A 268 -13.45 -34.55 -5.63
N VAL A 269 -12.58 -33.78 -4.97
CA VAL A 269 -11.54 -32.98 -5.62
C VAL A 269 -10.20 -33.70 -5.56
N ILE A 270 -9.64 -34.05 -6.74
CA ILE A 270 -8.33 -34.70 -6.83
C ILE A 270 -7.24 -33.65 -6.97
N VAL A 271 -6.26 -33.65 -6.07
CA VAL A 271 -5.06 -32.81 -6.14
C VAL A 271 -4.00 -33.50 -7.00
N LYS A 272 -3.46 -32.79 -7.98
CA LYS A 272 -2.35 -33.24 -8.82
C LYS A 272 -1.18 -32.28 -8.69
N GLU A 273 0.00 -32.82 -8.39
CA GLU A 273 1.25 -32.07 -8.41
C GLU A 273 2.04 -32.40 -9.68
N SER A 274 2.47 -31.38 -10.41
CA SER A 274 3.35 -31.55 -11.57
C SER A 274 4.29 -30.35 -11.71
N ARG A 275 5.59 -30.60 -11.84
CA ARG A 275 6.64 -29.57 -11.98
C ARG A 275 6.54 -28.46 -10.91
N GLY A 276 6.30 -28.85 -9.66
CA GLY A 276 6.17 -27.94 -8.51
C GLY A 276 4.88 -27.10 -8.49
N ARG A 277 3.88 -27.43 -9.29
CA ARG A 277 2.59 -26.72 -9.36
C ARG A 277 1.43 -27.64 -8.96
N LEU A 278 0.53 -27.10 -8.14
CA LEU A 278 -0.72 -27.76 -7.78
C LEU A 278 -1.80 -27.50 -8.84
N SER A 279 -2.58 -28.54 -9.12
CA SER A 279 -3.79 -28.48 -9.94
C SER A 279 -4.90 -29.30 -9.29
N TYR A 280 -6.14 -28.87 -9.44
CA TYR A 280 -7.31 -29.44 -8.77
C TYR A 280 -8.32 -29.92 -9.80
N LEU A 281 -8.71 -31.19 -9.72
CA LEU A 281 -9.71 -31.80 -10.62
C LEU A 281 -11.01 -32.00 -9.85
N THR A 282 -12.06 -31.29 -10.25
CA THR A 282 -13.42 -31.45 -9.71
C THR A 282 -14.16 -32.57 -10.45
N PRO A 283 -15.19 -33.21 -9.85
CA PRO A 283 -15.93 -34.31 -10.46
C PRO A 283 -16.54 -33.95 -11.83
N ASP A 284 -17.01 -32.71 -11.96
CA ASP A 284 -17.70 -32.22 -13.16
C ASP A 284 -16.75 -31.86 -14.32
N ARG A 285 -15.44 -32.10 -14.18
CA ARG A 285 -14.43 -31.68 -15.16
C ARG A 285 -13.51 -32.82 -15.55
N THR A 286 -13.20 -32.87 -16.85
CA THR A 286 -12.18 -33.78 -17.41
C THR A 286 -10.75 -33.21 -17.32
N LYS A 287 -10.62 -31.87 -17.25
CA LYS A 287 -9.32 -31.17 -17.17
C LYS A 287 -9.16 -30.45 -15.82
N PRO A 288 -8.00 -30.61 -15.15
CA PRO A 288 -7.76 -29.98 -13.86
C PRO A 288 -7.59 -28.46 -14.00
N ILE A 289 -7.98 -27.73 -12.96
CA ILE A 289 -7.79 -26.29 -12.84
C ILE A 289 -6.47 -26.05 -12.11
N THR A 290 -5.54 -25.34 -12.73
CA THR A 290 -4.26 -25.00 -12.11
C THR A 290 -4.44 -23.98 -10.98
N ALA A 291 -3.66 -24.11 -9.90
CA ALA A 291 -3.68 -23.18 -8.77
C ALA A 291 -3.58 -21.70 -9.18
N ARG A 292 -2.73 -21.39 -10.18
CA ARG A 292 -2.57 -20.03 -10.74
C ARG A 292 -3.88 -19.40 -11.25
N LYS A 293 -4.85 -20.22 -11.67
CA LYS A 293 -6.17 -19.75 -12.13
C LYS A 293 -7.15 -19.49 -10.97
N LEU A 294 -6.83 -19.95 -9.77
CA LEU A 294 -7.61 -19.76 -8.56
C LEU A 294 -7.10 -18.56 -7.76
N GLY A 295 -5.78 -18.34 -7.72
CA GLY A 295 -5.14 -17.23 -7.00
C GLY A 295 -3.87 -17.69 -6.30
N ASP A 296 -3.17 -16.74 -5.70
CA ASP A 296 -1.85 -17.01 -5.13
C ASP A 296 -1.92 -17.81 -3.82
N ASP A 297 -3.02 -17.69 -3.04
CA ASP A 297 -3.32 -18.50 -1.85
C ASP A 297 -3.34 -20.01 -2.12
N PHE A 298 -3.59 -20.39 -3.38
CA PHE A 298 -3.80 -21.79 -3.77
C PHE A 298 -2.54 -22.41 -4.40
N ASN A 299 -1.46 -21.63 -4.53
CA ASN A 299 -0.21 -22.13 -5.06
C ASN A 299 0.47 -23.07 -4.04
N ARG A 300 1.44 -23.86 -4.52
CA ARG A 300 2.11 -24.86 -3.67
C ARG A 300 2.78 -24.25 -2.43
N ALA A 301 3.46 -23.11 -2.60
CA ALA A 301 4.20 -22.47 -1.52
C ALA A 301 3.26 -21.93 -0.43
N ALA A 302 2.18 -21.27 -0.82
CA ALA A 302 1.16 -20.74 0.08
C ALA A 302 0.44 -21.85 0.84
N VAL A 303 0.04 -22.92 0.14
CA VAL A 303 -0.60 -24.10 0.76
C VAL A 303 0.32 -24.72 1.80
N LEU A 304 1.60 -24.99 1.47
CA LEU A 304 2.53 -25.60 2.41
C LEU A 304 2.85 -24.71 3.62
N ALA A 305 3.04 -23.42 3.40
CA ALA A 305 3.29 -22.48 4.50
C ALA A 305 2.10 -22.42 5.48
N LEU A 306 0.87 -22.49 4.98
CA LEU A 306 -0.33 -22.52 5.83
C LEU A 306 -0.45 -23.84 6.61
N LEU A 307 -0.15 -24.97 5.97
CA LEU A 307 -0.14 -26.27 6.65
C LEU A 307 0.91 -26.33 7.76
N GLU A 308 2.10 -25.77 7.53
CA GLU A 308 3.15 -25.64 8.55
C GLU A 308 2.68 -24.78 9.74
N GLN A 309 2.04 -23.64 9.48
CA GLN A 309 1.42 -22.82 10.53
C GLN A 309 0.35 -23.59 11.31
N ASN A 310 -0.47 -24.39 10.64
CA ASN A 310 -1.48 -25.21 11.29
C ASN A 310 -0.85 -26.31 12.15
N ALA A 311 0.21 -26.96 11.66
CA ALA A 311 0.97 -27.95 12.42
C ALA A 311 1.57 -27.33 13.69
N HIS A 312 2.13 -26.11 13.60
CA HIS A 312 2.59 -25.37 14.77
C HIS A 312 1.45 -25.06 15.76
N ARG A 313 0.31 -24.56 15.29
CA ARG A 313 -0.87 -24.30 16.14
C ARG A 313 -1.42 -25.56 16.78
N ALA A 314 -1.42 -26.68 16.06
CA ALA A 314 -1.83 -27.97 16.60
C ALA A 314 -0.87 -28.41 17.71
N ALA A 315 0.44 -28.32 17.48
CA ALA A 315 1.45 -28.64 18.49
C ALA A 315 1.34 -27.75 19.75
N GLU A 316 1.03 -26.47 19.60
CA GLU A 316 0.76 -25.55 20.72
C GLU A 316 -0.53 -25.91 21.49
N LYS A 317 -1.57 -26.40 20.81
CA LYS A 317 -2.83 -26.83 21.45
C LYS A 317 -2.73 -28.17 22.19
N THR A 318 -1.87 -29.08 21.73
CA THR A 318 -1.67 -30.40 22.38
C THR A 318 -0.74 -30.32 23.60
N ALA A 319 -0.09 -29.17 23.83
CA ALA A 319 0.57 -28.91 25.10
C ALA A 319 -0.49 -28.88 26.22
N PRO A 320 -0.35 -29.66 27.30
CA PRO A 320 -1.35 -29.72 28.36
C PRO A 320 -1.56 -28.32 28.95
N ILE A 321 -2.79 -27.83 28.81
CA ILE A 321 -3.24 -26.58 29.42
C ILE A 321 -3.01 -26.73 30.92
N PRO A 322 -2.21 -25.87 31.57
CA PRO A 322 -2.14 -25.84 33.02
C PRO A 322 -3.56 -25.59 33.52
N GLN A 323 -4.11 -26.52 34.30
CA GLN A 323 -5.32 -26.25 35.08
C GLN A 323 -5.06 -25.00 35.92
N TYR A 324 -5.63 -23.88 35.48
CA TYR A 324 -5.78 -22.71 36.30
C TYR A 324 -6.81 -23.06 37.36
N HIS A 325 -6.33 -23.53 38.50
CA HIS A 325 -7.13 -23.47 39.72
C HIS A 325 -7.48 -22.00 39.94
N THR A 326 -8.77 -21.71 39.89
CA THR A 326 -9.38 -20.49 40.43
C THR A 326 -8.75 -20.21 41.78
N ALA A 327 -8.32 -18.97 41.96
CA ALA A 327 -7.71 -18.50 43.19
C ALA A 327 -8.69 -18.70 44.34
N GLU A 328 -8.41 -19.67 45.21
CA GLU A 328 -8.83 -19.63 46.60
C GLU A 328 -7.86 -20.40 47.48
N THR A 329 -7.26 -19.62 48.39
CA THR A 329 -6.68 -20.01 49.67
C THR A 329 -5.46 -20.96 49.71
N ASN A 330 -4.33 -20.31 50.03
CA ASN A 330 -3.32 -20.72 51.02
C ASN A 330 -2.32 -21.85 50.68
N ARG A 331 -1.03 -21.43 50.69
CA ARG A 331 0.17 -22.08 51.27
C ARG A 331 0.05 -23.60 51.52
N THR A 332 0.89 -24.46 50.95
CA THR A 332 2.35 -24.54 51.20
C THR A 332 3.08 -25.39 50.15
N GLU A 333 4.35 -25.06 49.93
CA GLU A 333 5.45 -25.92 49.42
C GLU A 333 5.40 -26.45 47.98
N ARG A 334 6.07 -25.72 47.07
CA ARG A 334 6.67 -26.28 45.85
C ARG A 334 8.15 -25.93 45.76
N GLY A 335 8.96 -26.98 45.63
CA GLY A 335 10.37 -26.95 45.27
C GLY A 335 10.61 -26.29 43.91
N LYS A 336 11.79 -25.68 43.80
CA LYS A 336 12.21 -24.73 42.76
C LYS A 336 12.67 -25.42 41.48
N THR A 337 12.35 -24.81 40.34
CA THR A 337 13.22 -24.81 39.15
C THR A 337 13.32 -23.38 38.62
N GLN A 338 14.54 -22.97 38.26
CA GLN A 338 15.02 -21.59 38.20
C GLN A 338 14.25 -20.68 37.21
N LYS A 339 13.63 -19.64 37.77
CA LYS A 339 13.41 -18.37 37.07
C LYS A 339 14.73 -17.59 37.12
N ILE A 340 15.11 -16.94 36.02
CA ILE A 340 16.01 -15.78 36.07
C ILE A 340 15.18 -14.64 36.71
N ALA A 341 14.94 -14.75 38.01
CA ALA A 341 14.44 -13.68 38.85
C ALA A 341 15.65 -12.93 39.41
N PRO A 342 15.52 -11.62 39.71
CA PRO A 342 16.55 -10.92 40.45
C PRO A 342 16.90 -11.69 41.72
N THR A 343 18.15 -12.10 41.86
CA THR A 343 18.66 -12.58 43.14
C THR A 343 18.82 -11.38 44.07
N GLY A 344 17.75 -11.01 44.76
CA GLY A 344 17.75 -9.95 45.76
C GLY A 344 16.35 -9.63 46.28
N SER A 345 16.13 -9.81 47.58
CA SER A 345 14.85 -9.61 48.27
C SER A 345 14.46 -8.14 48.40
N ILE A 346 13.87 -7.54 47.36
CA ILE A 346 13.28 -6.19 47.45
C ILE A 346 11.93 -6.30 48.20
N GLN A 347 11.83 -5.64 49.35
CA GLN A 347 10.64 -5.60 50.19
C GLN A 347 9.91 -4.26 50.03
N ARG A 348 8.58 -4.25 50.28
CA ARG A 348 7.77 -3.02 50.21
C ARG A 348 8.21 -2.01 51.28
N MET A 349 8.22 -0.73 50.93
CA MET A 349 8.44 0.35 51.90
C MET A 349 7.30 0.44 52.92
N VAL A 350 7.64 0.86 54.13
CA VAL A 350 6.73 1.06 55.25
C VAL A 350 6.19 2.49 55.22
N ASP A 351 4.86 2.63 55.25
CA ASP A 351 4.21 3.92 55.44
C ASP A 351 4.40 4.40 56.90
N ARG A 352 5.31 5.36 57.07
CA ARG A 352 5.69 5.90 58.38
C ARG A 352 4.60 6.77 59.02
N ALA A 353 3.72 7.38 58.23
CA ALA A 353 2.64 8.21 58.75
C ALA A 353 1.51 7.32 59.28
N ALA A 354 1.12 6.29 58.51
CA ALA A 354 0.15 5.30 58.94
C ALA A 354 0.63 4.54 60.19
N LYS A 355 1.91 4.13 60.25
CA LYS A 355 2.45 3.42 61.42
C LYS A 355 2.60 4.28 62.68
N ARG A 356 2.81 5.59 62.53
CA ARG A 356 2.72 6.54 63.66
C ARG A 356 1.29 6.70 64.15
N ALA A 357 0.31 6.76 63.24
CA ALA A 357 -1.11 6.80 63.59
C ALA A 357 -1.57 5.51 64.31
N GLU A 358 -0.96 4.35 64.00
CA GLU A 358 -1.16 3.07 64.71
C GLU A 358 -0.43 2.97 66.07
N GLY A 359 0.18 4.06 66.56
CA GLY A 359 0.81 4.10 67.89
C GLY A 359 2.24 3.53 67.97
N LYS A 360 2.93 3.32 66.85
CA LYS A 360 4.34 2.90 66.87
C LYS A 360 5.26 4.05 67.28
N GLY A 361 6.11 3.80 68.29
CA GLY A 361 7.01 4.81 68.86
C GLY A 361 8.19 5.22 67.96
N ILE A 362 8.91 6.25 68.39
CA ILE A 362 10.00 6.91 67.64
C ILE A 362 11.11 5.93 67.17
N GLY A 363 11.39 4.88 67.94
CA GLY A 363 12.36 3.85 67.55
C GLY A 363 11.94 3.07 66.30
N TYR A 364 10.65 2.77 66.17
CA TYR A 364 10.10 2.09 65.00
C TYR A 364 10.11 3.01 63.76
N ASP A 365 9.84 4.31 63.96
CA ASP A 365 9.87 5.29 62.88
C ASP A 365 11.29 5.50 62.32
N ARG A 366 12.32 5.52 63.18
CA ARG A 366 13.72 5.56 62.75
C ARG A 366 14.13 4.29 62.02
N TRP A 367 13.72 3.12 62.52
CA TRP A 367 13.96 1.85 61.83
C TRP A 367 13.28 1.82 60.46
N ALA A 368 12.02 2.25 60.37
CA ALA A 368 11.25 2.29 59.12
C ALA A 368 11.87 3.27 58.11
N ALA A 369 12.42 4.40 58.55
CA ALA A 369 13.16 5.32 57.69
C ALA A 369 14.39 4.67 57.07
N VAL A 370 15.23 4.02 57.88
CA VAL A 370 16.44 3.31 57.41
C VAL A 370 16.07 2.10 56.54
N HIS A 371 15.01 1.38 56.90
CA HIS A 371 14.48 0.28 56.12
C HIS A 371 14.03 0.75 54.73
N ASN A 372 13.22 1.81 54.65
CA ASN A 372 12.77 2.37 53.38
C ASN A 372 13.95 2.83 52.53
N LEU A 373 14.95 3.49 53.13
CA LEU A 373 16.13 3.96 52.42
C LEU A 373 16.95 2.79 51.83
N LYS A 374 17.08 1.69 52.58
CA LYS A 374 17.70 0.44 52.10
C LYS A 374 16.88 -0.21 50.97
N GLN A 375 15.55 -0.23 51.07
CA GLN A 375 14.70 -0.76 50.00
C GLN A 375 14.71 0.14 48.76
N MET A 376 14.80 1.46 48.91
CA MET A 376 14.98 2.39 47.80
C MET A 376 16.32 2.16 47.12
N ALA A 377 17.42 2.04 47.87
CA ALA A 377 18.74 1.74 47.32
C ALA A 377 18.77 0.38 46.61
N ALA A 378 18.16 -0.66 47.19
CA ALA A 378 18.05 -1.98 46.57
C ALA A 378 17.18 -1.95 45.30
N THR A 379 16.12 -1.13 45.30
CA THR A 379 15.27 -0.93 44.12
C THR A 379 16.03 -0.20 43.02
N VAL A 380 16.79 0.84 43.34
CA VAL A 380 17.64 1.56 42.38
C VAL A 380 18.72 0.65 41.81
N ALA A 381 19.43 -0.11 42.65
CA ALA A 381 20.44 -1.07 42.22
C ALA A 381 19.84 -2.17 41.32
N ALA A 382 18.65 -2.66 41.63
CA ALA A 382 17.94 -3.61 40.76
C ALA A 382 17.44 -2.95 39.46
N MET A 383 17.00 -1.70 39.50
CA MET A 383 16.61 -0.94 38.30
C MET A 383 17.81 -0.63 37.39
N GLU A 384 19.01 -0.43 37.97
CA GLU A 384 20.28 -0.29 37.24
C GLU A 384 20.74 -1.63 36.65
N GLN A 385 20.61 -2.72 37.40
CA GLN A 385 21.05 -4.06 36.99
C GLN A 385 20.14 -4.73 35.96
N TYR A 386 18.83 -4.56 36.08
CA TYR A 386 17.82 -5.25 35.22
C TYR A 386 17.16 -4.32 34.21
N GLY A 387 17.37 -3.00 34.31
CA GLY A 387 16.80 -2.00 33.43
C GLY A 387 15.30 -1.74 33.69
N PHE A 388 14.96 -0.54 34.15
CA PHE A 388 13.57 -0.06 34.12
C PHE A 388 13.25 0.52 32.73
N THR A 389 12.29 -0.09 32.04
CA THR A 389 11.69 0.46 30.82
C THR A 389 10.31 0.99 31.18
N PRO A 390 10.07 2.32 31.16
CA PRO A 390 8.74 2.87 31.41
C PRO A 390 7.75 2.35 30.36
N ASP A 391 6.46 2.24 30.70
CA ASP A 391 5.41 1.82 29.78
C ASP A 391 4.14 2.66 29.94
N VAL A 392 3.32 2.67 28.88
CA VAL A 392 1.98 3.25 28.86
C VAL A 392 0.99 2.19 28.41
N TYR A 393 -0.14 2.11 29.08
CA TYR A 393 -1.25 1.24 28.71
C TYR A 393 -2.34 2.04 28.00
N ILE A 394 -2.67 1.64 26.78
CA ILE A 394 -3.69 2.27 25.95
C ILE A 394 -4.95 1.41 26.07
N ASP A 395 -6.00 1.95 26.69
CA ASP A 395 -7.29 1.28 26.88
C ASP A 395 -8.50 2.18 26.57
N LYS A 396 -8.24 3.43 26.17
CA LYS A 396 -9.25 4.46 25.91
C LYS A 396 -8.89 5.24 24.65
N GLU A 397 -9.91 5.76 23.96
CA GLU A 397 -9.78 6.54 22.74
C GLU A 397 -10.61 7.84 22.85
N LEU A 398 -10.03 8.95 22.41
CA LEU A 398 -10.72 10.23 22.28
C LEU A 398 -11.32 10.33 20.87
N THR A 399 -12.60 10.69 20.75
CA THR A 399 -13.27 10.84 19.46
C THR A 399 -14.28 11.99 19.50
N ARG A 400 -14.45 12.69 18.38
CA ARG A 400 -15.56 13.63 18.19
C ARG A 400 -16.75 12.90 17.57
N ALA A 401 -17.90 12.93 18.25
CA ALA A 401 -19.13 12.26 17.81
C ALA A 401 -20.31 13.23 17.78
N SER A 402 -21.30 12.98 16.90
CA SER A 402 -22.56 13.75 16.89
C SER A 402 -23.47 13.34 18.06
N LYS A 403 -24.38 14.22 18.49
CA LYS A 403 -25.35 13.89 19.56
C LYS A 403 -26.12 12.59 19.26
N ARG A 404 -26.61 12.47 18.02
CA ARG A 404 -27.30 11.26 17.53
C ARG A 404 -26.43 10.01 17.60
N ALA A 405 -25.14 10.12 17.27
CA ALA A 405 -24.21 8.99 17.37
C ALA A 405 -23.97 8.57 18.82
N ILE A 406 -23.87 9.52 19.76
CA ILE A 406 -23.71 9.26 21.19
C ILE A 406 -24.95 8.54 21.74
N GLU A 407 -26.16 8.98 21.36
CA GLU A 407 -27.42 8.33 21.72
C GLU A 407 -27.51 6.89 21.17
N THR A 408 -26.98 6.67 19.96
CA THR A 408 -27.01 5.35 19.28
C THR A 408 -25.97 4.38 19.84
N LEU A 409 -24.80 4.86 20.26
CA LEU A 409 -23.71 4.01 20.79
C LEU A 409 -24.06 3.34 22.12
N GLY A 410 -25.03 3.88 22.87
CA GLY A 410 -25.38 3.42 24.21
C GLY A 410 -24.29 3.75 25.24
N GLU A 411 -24.68 4.03 26.48
CA GLU A 411 -23.77 4.47 27.55
C GLU A 411 -22.69 3.44 27.91
N LYS A 412 -22.79 2.18 27.44
CA LYS A 412 -21.91 1.08 27.87
C LYS A 412 -20.45 1.22 27.43
N ASP A 413 -20.16 1.93 26.34
CA ASP A 413 -18.80 2.04 25.79
C ASP A 413 -18.20 3.46 25.92
N ILE A 414 -18.92 4.41 26.51
CA ILE A 414 -18.49 5.81 26.69
C ILE A 414 -18.09 6.03 28.15
N TYR A 415 -16.83 6.37 28.39
CA TYR A 415 -16.31 6.66 29.72
C TYR A 415 -16.61 8.10 30.16
N TYR A 416 -16.52 9.06 29.24
CA TYR A 416 -16.70 10.47 29.56
C TYR A 416 -17.16 11.27 28.34
N ILE A 417 -18.06 12.23 28.54
CA ILE A 417 -18.51 13.19 27.52
C ILE A 417 -18.06 14.58 27.94
N PHE A 418 -17.19 15.21 27.17
CA PHE A 418 -16.67 16.53 27.52
C PHE A 418 -17.69 17.63 27.19
N THR A 419 -17.94 18.51 28.16
CA THR A 419 -18.82 19.69 28.02
C THR A 419 -18.31 20.59 26.90
N PRO A 420 -19.13 21.02 25.93
CA PRO A 420 -18.67 21.91 24.86
C PRO A 420 -18.36 23.31 25.38
N LEU A 421 -17.47 24.02 24.69
CA LEU A 421 -17.20 25.45 24.95
C LEU A 421 -18.32 26.36 24.42
N MET A 422 -18.99 25.95 23.33
CA MET A 422 -20.05 26.73 22.70
C MET A 422 -21.42 26.09 22.94
N PRO A 423 -22.45 26.87 23.33
CA PRO A 423 -23.82 26.39 23.39
C PRO A 423 -24.29 25.93 21.99
N ASN A 424 -25.26 25.01 21.94
CA ASN A 424 -25.90 24.50 20.71
C ASN A 424 -25.01 23.75 19.69
N THR A 425 -23.84 23.24 20.09
CA THR A 425 -23.03 22.38 19.22
C THR A 425 -23.69 21.02 18.95
N SER A 426 -23.65 20.57 17.68
CA SER A 426 -24.17 19.27 17.21
C SER A 426 -23.25 18.08 17.50
N THR A 427 -21.98 18.36 17.84
CA THR A 427 -20.95 17.36 18.17
C THR A 427 -20.39 17.55 19.58
N ARG A 428 -19.84 16.47 20.14
CA ARG A 428 -19.15 16.43 21.43
C ARG A 428 -17.85 15.63 21.29
N ILE A 429 -16.87 15.97 22.10
CA ILE A 429 -15.70 15.12 22.30
C ILE A 429 -16.08 14.10 23.37
N ILE A 430 -15.79 12.83 23.12
CA ILE A 430 -16.06 11.71 24.02
C ILE A 430 -14.78 10.90 24.24
N LEU A 431 -14.62 10.39 25.46
CA LEU A 431 -13.65 9.36 25.79
C LEU A 431 -14.41 8.03 25.81
N LYS A 432 -13.99 7.07 24.98
CA LYS A 432 -14.68 5.79 24.82
C LYS A 432 -13.71 4.62 24.78
N LYS A 433 -14.24 3.40 24.83
CA LYS A 433 -13.45 2.19 24.56
C LYS A 433 -13.00 2.16 23.09
N PRO A 434 -11.75 1.79 22.79
CA PRO A 434 -11.29 1.59 21.42
C PRO A 434 -12.17 0.60 20.68
N LYS A 435 -12.36 0.82 19.37
CA LYS A 435 -13.28 0.01 18.54
C LYS A 435 -12.85 -1.46 18.42
N THR A 436 -11.56 -1.75 18.54
CA THR A 436 -11.00 -3.10 18.40
C THR A 436 -10.16 -3.47 19.62
N ASP A 437 -10.23 -4.73 20.05
CA ASP A 437 -9.40 -5.22 21.16
C ASP A 437 -7.91 -5.16 20.83
N SER A 438 -7.53 -5.22 19.54
CA SER A 438 -6.16 -5.03 19.06
C SER A 438 -5.60 -3.63 19.31
N SER A 439 -6.46 -2.64 19.52
CA SER A 439 -6.05 -1.27 19.86
C SER A 439 -5.69 -1.14 21.34
N ILE A 440 -6.17 -2.05 22.19
CA ILE A 440 -5.85 -2.10 23.61
C ILE A 440 -4.47 -2.75 23.78
N ARG A 441 -3.47 -1.95 24.18
CA ARG A 441 -2.08 -2.42 24.17
C ARG A 441 -1.20 -1.70 25.18
N LYS A 442 -0.14 -2.39 25.60
CA LYS A 442 0.96 -1.82 26.39
C LYS A 442 2.08 -1.40 25.44
N VAL A 443 2.53 -0.16 25.55
CA VAL A 443 3.63 0.40 24.76
C VAL A 443 4.77 0.74 25.69
N TRP A 444 5.95 0.21 25.42
CA TRP A 444 7.16 0.56 26.16
C TRP A 444 7.73 1.88 25.66
N LEU A 445 8.09 2.76 26.60
CA LEU A 445 8.65 4.08 26.33
C LEU A 445 10.18 4.07 26.45
N PRO A 446 10.89 4.73 25.53
CA PRO A 446 12.28 5.09 25.74
C PRO A 446 12.43 5.99 26.97
N LYS A 447 13.53 5.86 27.72
CA LYS A 447 13.83 6.72 28.89
C LYS A 447 13.80 8.21 28.53
N THR A 448 14.29 8.58 27.35
CA THR A 448 14.26 9.95 26.82
C THR A 448 12.84 10.50 26.75
N LEU A 449 11.89 9.71 26.24
CA LEU A 449 10.49 10.12 26.17
C LEU A 449 9.88 10.28 27.56
N ALA A 450 10.23 9.40 28.50
CA ALA A 450 9.78 9.54 29.88
C ALA A 450 10.30 10.84 30.54
N TYR A 451 11.53 11.28 30.22
CA TYR A 451 12.03 12.57 30.68
C TYR A 451 11.27 13.75 30.08
N ILE A 452 10.99 13.72 28.78
CA ILE A 452 10.17 14.74 28.10
C ILE A 452 8.77 14.83 28.73
N LEU A 453 8.14 13.69 29.03
CA LEU A 453 6.83 13.66 29.68
C LEU A 453 6.85 14.21 31.11
N ARG A 454 7.96 14.06 31.84
CA ARG A 454 8.10 14.64 33.19
C ARG A 454 8.22 16.16 33.13
N GLU A 455 8.97 16.68 32.17
CA GLU A 455 9.08 18.13 31.94
C GLU A 455 7.75 18.72 31.47
N TRP A 456 7.05 18.00 30.59
CA TRP A 456 5.70 18.34 30.17
C TRP A 456 4.73 18.40 31.35
N LYS A 457 4.75 17.38 32.23
CA LYS A 457 3.92 17.38 33.45
C LYS A 457 4.23 18.58 34.34
N LYS A 458 5.50 18.95 34.52
CA LYS A 458 5.87 20.13 35.30
C LYS A 458 5.25 21.40 34.70
N SER A 459 5.32 21.56 33.38
CA SER A 459 4.71 22.69 32.67
C SER A 459 3.18 22.71 32.82
N GLN A 460 2.53 21.55 32.81
CA GLN A 460 1.09 21.45 33.07
C GLN A 460 0.73 21.79 34.52
N ASP A 461 1.51 21.32 35.49
CA ASP A 461 1.29 21.62 36.91
C ASP A 461 1.45 23.14 37.19
N GLU A 462 2.38 23.81 36.49
CA GLU A 462 2.53 25.28 36.51
C GLU A 462 1.29 26.00 35.93
N LEU A 463 0.79 25.56 34.78
CA LEU A 463 -0.44 26.11 34.17
C LEU A 463 -1.67 25.88 35.04
N LYS A 464 -1.78 24.70 35.64
CA LYS A 464 -2.85 24.35 36.58
C LYS A 464 -2.80 25.23 37.83
N GLY A 465 -1.60 25.49 38.36
CA GLY A 465 -1.41 26.42 39.48
C GLY A 465 -1.76 27.86 39.12
N PHE A 466 -1.43 28.31 37.90
CA PHE A 466 -1.72 29.66 37.42
C PHE A 466 -3.21 29.90 37.16
N LEU A 467 -3.90 28.95 36.53
CA LEU A 467 -5.32 29.07 36.16
C LEU A 467 -6.29 28.73 37.30
N GLY A 468 -5.83 27.97 38.31
CA GLY A 468 -6.65 27.61 39.47
C GLY A 468 -7.95 26.93 39.06
N ASP A 469 -9.09 27.52 39.48
CA ASP A 469 -10.43 26.99 39.23
C ASP A 469 -10.84 27.01 37.74
N GLU A 470 -10.17 27.79 36.89
CA GLU A 470 -10.44 27.81 35.45
C GLU A 470 -9.82 26.60 34.71
N TYR A 471 -8.85 25.92 35.34
CA TYR A 471 -8.22 24.73 34.77
C TYR A 471 -9.14 23.51 34.90
N GLN A 472 -9.58 22.96 33.78
CA GLN A 472 -10.45 21.78 33.76
C GLN A 472 -9.60 20.51 33.76
N ASP A 473 -9.26 20.03 34.96
CA ASP A 473 -8.40 18.86 35.12
C ASP A 473 -9.16 17.54 34.85
N PHE A 474 -8.81 16.89 33.75
CA PHE A 474 -9.30 15.57 33.36
C PHE A 474 -8.22 14.49 33.42
N ASP A 475 -7.11 14.73 34.13
CA ASP A 475 -5.95 13.82 34.24
C ASP A 475 -5.37 13.42 32.86
N LEU A 476 -5.34 14.38 31.93
CA LEU A 476 -4.89 14.18 30.56
C LEU A 476 -3.40 14.51 30.42
N VAL A 477 -2.63 13.55 29.91
CA VAL A 477 -1.20 13.74 29.61
C VAL A 477 -1.00 14.80 28.53
N VAL A 478 -1.81 14.81 27.47
CA VAL A 478 -1.80 15.85 26.44
C VAL A 478 -3.09 16.65 26.53
N ALA A 479 -3.01 17.80 27.18
CA ALA A 479 -4.13 18.71 27.39
C ALA A 479 -3.86 20.07 26.74
N LEU A 480 -4.92 20.78 26.40
CA LEU A 480 -4.87 22.21 26.07
C LEU A 480 -4.44 23.01 27.32
N PRO A 481 -3.99 24.27 27.17
CA PRO A 481 -3.54 25.09 28.30
C PRO A 481 -4.56 25.23 29.44
N ASN A 482 -5.86 25.07 29.15
CA ASN A 482 -6.96 25.10 30.12
C ASN A 482 -7.38 23.71 30.64
N GLY A 483 -6.56 22.67 30.45
CA GLY A 483 -6.80 21.30 30.92
C GLY A 483 -7.72 20.46 30.03
N ARG A 484 -8.38 21.07 29.05
CA ARG A 484 -9.34 20.39 28.17
C ARG A 484 -8.64 19.45 27.18
N PRO A 485 -9.35 18.43 26.64
CA PRO A 485 -8.75 17.49 25.70
C PRO A 485 -8.30 18.15 24.40
N CYS A 486 -7.11 17.75 23.93
CA CYS A 486 -6.55 18.14 22.65
C CYS A 486 -7.07 17.20 21.55
N GLU A 487 -7.78 17.73 20.56
CA GLU A 487 -8.31 16.95 19.43
C GLU A 487 -7.32 16.88 18.25
N ASP A 488 -7.48 15.86 17.41
CA ASP A 488 -6.65 15.62 16.22
C ASP A 488 -6.48 16.87 15.36
N ARG A 489 -7.54 17.64 15.15
CA ARG A 489 -7.50 18.87 14.34
C ARG A 489 -6.52 19.90 14.90
N ILE A 490 -6.39 20.01 16.22
CA ILE A 490 -5.45 20.93 16.87
C ILE A 490 -4.03 20.41 16.68
N ILE A 491 -3.80 19.12 16.90
CA ILE A 491 -2.50 18.47 16.69
C ILE A 491 -2.03 18.64 15.23
N LEU A 492 -2.93 18.40 14.26
CA LEU A 492 -2.64 18.55 12.84
C LEU A 492 -2.30 20.00 12.46
N LYS A 493 -3.00 20.98 13.06
CA LYS A 493 -2.72 22.39 12.84
C LYS A 493 -1.35 22.80 13.39
N GLU A 494 -1.04 22.43 14.63
CA GLU A 494 0.26 22.75 15.25
C GLU A 494 1.40 22.03 14.53
N PHE A 495 1.19 20.79 14.06
CA PHE A 495 2.17 20.07 13.26
C PHE A 495 2.44 20.75 11.91
N ALA A 496 1.39 21.23 11.24
CA ALA A 496 1.55 21.96 9.98
C ALA A 496 2.38 23.24 10.16
N LYS A 497 2.17 23.95 11.28
CA LYS A 497 2.95 25.12 11.65
C LYS A 497 4.40 24.77 11.97
N LEU A 498 4.64 23.75 12.81
CA LEU A 498 5.98 23.29 13.16
C LEU A 498 6.81 22.92 11.93
N ARG A 499 6.16 22.29 10.95
CA ARG A 499 6.79 21.93 9.68
C ARG A 499 7.17 23.15 8.84
N GLU A 500 6.28 24.14 8.77
CA GLU A 500 6.52 25.39 8.05
C GLU A 500 7.69 26.16 8.68
N ASP A 501 7.68 26.29 10.01
CA ASP A 501 8.75 26.93 10.78
C ASP A 501 10.11 26.20 10.60
N ALA A 502 10.08 24.88 10.41
CA ALA A 502 11.27 24.06 10.17
C ALA A 502 11.71 23.97 8.68
N GLY A 503 10.97 24.57 7.75
CA GLY A 503 11.28 24.50 6.31
C GLY A 503 11.16 23.11 5.70
N LEU A 504 10.30 22.25 6.25
CA LEU A 504 10.18 20.84 5.85
C LEU A 504 9.03 20.60 4.83
N PRO A 505 9.13 19.58 3.95
CA PRO A 505 8.11 19.27 2.96
C PRO A 505 6.80 18.81 3.60
N LYS A 506 5.67 19.08 2.93
CA LYS A 506 4.31 18.78 3.42
C LYS A 506 4.06 17.28 3.60
N VAL A 507 4.40 16.77 4.78
CA VAL A 507 4.08 15.40 5.21
C VAL A 507 2.84 15.36 6.10
N VAL A 508 2.09 14.25 6.04
CA VAL A 508 0.93 13.98 6.92
C VAL A 508 1.37 13.48 8.29
N PHE A 509 0.64 13.83 9.36
CA PHE A 509 1.03 13.44 10.73
C PHE A 509 1.14 11.93 10.93
N HIS A 510 0.32 11.14 10.24
CA HIS A 510 0.38 9.67 10.30
C HIS A 510 1.70 9.09 9.75
N SER A 511 2.43 9.82 8.90
CA SER A 511 3.72 9.38 8.37
C SER A 511 4.77 9.19 9.47
N LEU A 512 4.64 9.90 10.60
CA LEU A 512 5.50 9.71 11.78
C LEU A 512 5.38 8.29 12.34
N ARG A 513 4.17 7.71 12.29
CA ARG A 513 3.95 6.31 12.71
C ARG A 513 4.62 5.34 11.74
N HIS A 514 4.50 5.56 10.42
CA HIS A 514 5.19 4.75 9.41
C HIS A 514 6.71 4.84 9.55
N SER A 515 7.25 6.04 9.77
CA SER A 515 8.66 6.26 10.03
C SER A 515 9.11 5.52 11.31
N SER A 516 8.32 5.60 12.39
CA SER A 516 8.60 4.84 13.61
C SER A 516 8.60 3.33 13.39
N THR A 517 7.64 2.79 12.63
CA THR A 517 7.59 1.35 12.27
C THR A 517 8.83 0.95 11.50
N THR A 518 9.21 1.74 10.50
CA THR A 518 10.41 1.56 9.66
C THR A 518 11.68 1.48 10.50
N TYR A 519 11.90 2.46 11.38
CA TYR A 519 13.09 2.49 12.24
C TYR A 519 13.11 1.35 13.25
N LYS A 520 11.97 0.99 13.85
CA LYS A 520 11.89 -0.13 14.79
C LYS A 520 12.26 -1.45 14.13
N LEU A 521 11.76 -1.71 12.92
CA LEU A 521 12.12 -2.90 12.14
C LEU A 521 13.61 -2.96 11.81
N LYS A 522 14.19 -1.81 11.45
CA LYS A 522 15.62 -1.72 11.16
C LYS A 522 16.46 -2.01 12.40
N LEU A 523 16.07 -1.46 13.55
CA LEU A 523 16.80 -1.59 14.81
C LEU A 523 16.63 -2.96 15.48
N ASN A 524 15.51 -3.66 15.26
CA ASN A 524 15.26 -4.99 15.81
C ASN A 524 15.55 -6.14 14.82
N HIS A 525 16.18 -5.83 13.69
CA HIS A 525 16.57 -6.79 12.65
C HIS A 525 15.39 -7.59 12.06
N GLY A 526 14.23 -6.94 11.91
CA GLY A 526 13.06 -7.54 11.25
C GLY A 526 12.14 -8.34 12.17
N ASP A 527 12.13 -8.08 13.48
CA ASP A 527 11.13 -8.65 14.38
C ASP A 527 9.76 -7.97 14.15
N LEU A 528 8.99 -8.57 13.24
CA LEU A 528 7.66 -8.13 12.86
C LEU A 528 6.67 -8.16 14.03
N LYS A 529 6.78 -9.15 14.92
CA LYS A 529 5.80 -9.37 16.01
C LYS A 529 5.99 -8.34 17.13
N ALA A 530 7.24 -8.06 17.51
CA ALA A 530 7.56 -7.00 18.46
C ALA A 530 7.14 -5.62 17.91
N THR A 531 7.43 -5.37 16.63
CA THR A 531 7.03 -4.10 15.97
C THR A 531 5.52 -3.95 15.88
N GLN A 532 4.79 -5.02 15.53
CA GLN A 532 3.33 -5.00 15.45
C GLN A 532 2.68 -4.67 16.80
N GLY A 533 3.15 -5.33 17.87
CA GLY A 533 2.65 -5.08 19.23
C GLY A 533 2.81 -3.63 19.68
N ASP A 534 3.93 -3.01 19.35
CA ASP A 534 4.23 -1.61 19.67
C ASP A 534 3.41 -0.61 18.84
N THR A 535 3.30 -0.89 17.54
CA THR A 535 2.72 0.03 16.55
C THR A 535 1.22 -0.13 16.40
N GLY A 536 0.58 -1.18 16.92
CA GLY A 536 -0.87 -1.38 16.92
C GLY A 536 -1.49 -1.54 15.53
N HIS A 537 -0.76 -2.10 14.57
CA HIS A 537 -1.31 -2.43 13.24
C HIS A 537 -2.14 -3.71 13.31
N ALA A 538 -3.39 -3.64 12.83
CA ALA A 538 -4.30 -4.79 12.78
C ALA A 538 -3.82 -5.89 11.82
N GLU A 539 -3.07 -5.52 10.77
CA GLU A 539 -2.51 -6.46 9.80
C GLU A 539 -0.98 -6.35 9.69
N ILE A 540 -0.31 -7.51 9.70
CA ILE A 540 1.14 -7.67 9.55
C ILE A 540 1.59 -7.26 8.14
N ASP A 541 0.72 -7.43 7.13
CA ASP A 541 1.01 -7.20 5.70
C ASP A 541 1.49 -5.76 5.42
N MET A 542 1.01 -4.75 6.16
CA MET A 542 1.43 -3.36 6.02
C MET A 542 2.85 -3.10 6.58
N ILE A 543 3.25 -3.84 7.62
CA ILE A 543 4.60 -3.79 8.18
C ILE A 543 5.57 -4.48 7.23
N THR A 544 5.16 -5.61 6.62
CA THR A 544 5.96 -6.38 5.68
C THR A 544 6.26 -5.61 4.37
N SER A 545 5.29 -4.84 3.84
CA SER A 545 5.50 -4.04 2.62
C SER A 545 6.52 -2.91 2.83
N ILE A 546 6.44 -2.21 3.97
CA ILE A 546 7.42 -1.20 4.38
C ILE A 546 8.80 -1.85 4.61
N TYR A 547 8.83 -3.02 5.26
CA TYR A 547 10.07 -3.77 5.50
C TYR A 547 10.75 -4.22 4.21
N ALA A 548 9.99 -4.65 3.19
CA ALA A 548 10.54 -5.08 1.90
C ALA A 548 11.34 -3.96 1.21
N HIS A 549 10.87 -2.71 1.30
CA HIS A 549 11.59 -1.55 0.75
C HIS A 549 12.88 -1.24 1.54
N ILE A 550 12.90 -1.45 2.86
CA ILE A 550 14.09 -1.23 3.71
C ILE A 550 15.14 -2.32 3.49
N LEU A 551 14.69 -3.58 3.36
CA LEU A 551 15.56 -4.73 3.09
C LEU A 551 16.33 -4.56 1.79
N ASP A 552 15.77 -3.90 0.77
CA ASP A 552 16.46 -3.74 -0.51
C ASP A 552 17.67 -2.79 -0.39
N GLU A 553 17.54 -1.72 0.39
CA GLU A 553 18.67 -0.84 0.73
C GLU A 553 19.74 -1.56 1.58
N ASP A 554 19.33 -2.32 2.61
CA ASP A 554 20.28 -3.10 3.40
C ASP A 554 20.92 -4.24 2.59
N ARG A 555 20.24 -4.78 1.57
CA ARG A 555 20.79 -5.74 0.60
C ARG A 555 21.81 -5.09 -0.33
N LYS A 556 21.59 -3.85 -0.78
CA LYS A 556 22.60 -3.06 -1.52
C LYS A 556 23.85 -2.84 -0.67
N VAL A 557 23.68 -2.45 0.61
CA VAL A 557 24.80 -2.28 1.55
C VAL A 557 25.51 -3.62 1.81
N ASN A 558 24.78 -4.72 1.93
CA ASN A 558 25.38 -6.05 2.06
C ASN A 558 26.17 -6.45 0.82
N ALA A 559 25.67 -6.18 -0.38
CA ALA A 559 26.39 -6.41 -1.63
C ALA A 559 27.69 -5.59 -1.67
N GLN A 560 27.65 -4.30 -1.30
CA GLN A 560 28.84 -3.44 -1.21
C GLN A 560 29.85 -3.92 -0.16
N LYS A 561 29.38 -4.39 1.00
CA LYS A 561 30.24 -4.99 2.03
C LYS A 561 30.84 -6.31 1.57
N PHE A 562 30.09 -7.12 0.83
CA PHE A 562 30.57 -8.37 0.26
C PHE A 562 31.64 -8.11 -0.79
N GLU A 563 31.42 -7.12 -1.66
CA GLU A 563 32.41 -6.60 -2.62
C GLU A 563 33.70 -6.18 -1.90
N THR A 564 33.56 -5.39 -0.84
CA THR A 564 34.69 -4.88 -0.07
C THR A 564 35.42 -6.00 0.70
N ALA A 565 34.70 -6.99 1.22
CA ALA A 565 35.28 -8.06 2.04
C ALA A 565 35.93 -9.18 1.21
N PHE A 566 35.33 -9.54 0.07
CA PHE A 566 35.74 -10.69 -0.73
C PHE A 566 36.44 -10.32 -2.03
N TYR A 567 36.12 -9.18 -2.64
CA TYR A 567 36.61 -8.80 -3.97
C TYR A 567 37.56 -7.58 -3.97
N ALA A 568 37.79 -6.93 -2.82
CA ALA A 568 38.73 -5.81 -2.71
C ALA A 568 40.22 -6.18 -2.82
N LYS A 569 40.58 -7.47 -2.85
CA LYS A 569 41.95 -7.92 -3.16
C LYS A 569 41.99 -8.45 -4.60
N PRO A 570 42.94 -8.01 -5.43
CA PRO A 570 42.92 -8.32 -6.85
C PRO A 570 43.40 -9.77 -7.07
N ASP A 571 42.46 -10.69 -7.15
CA ASP A 571 42.61 -11.87 -8.01
C ASP A 571 41.28 -12.23 -8.69
N LEU A 572 40.72 -11.24 -9.39
CA LEU A 572 39.57 -11.38 -10.29
C LEU A 572 40.08 -11.84 -11.66
N ARG A 573 40.58 -13.08 -11.78
CA ARG A 573 41.33 -13.50 -12.97
C ARG A 573 40.58 -13.43 -14.29
N ASN A 574 39.27 -13.20 -14.35
CA ASN A 574 38.54 -13.09 -15.62
C ASN A 574 37.24 -12.25 -15.59
N VAL A 575 37.00 -11.41 -14.58
CA VAL A 575 35.81 -10.52 -14.60
C VAL A 575 36.26 -9.13 -15.02
N ARG A 576 35.96 -8.75 -16.26
CA ARG A 576 36.14 -7.37 -16.75
C ARG A 576 34.78 -6.69 -16.78
N PRO A 577 34.68 -5.40 -16.37
CA PRO A 577 33.53 -4.59 -16.70
C PRO A 577 33.27 -4.65 -18.22
N PRO A 578 32.02 -4.67 -18.69
CA PRO A 578 31.74 -4.48 -20.10
C PRO A 578 32.37 -3.15 -20.55
N GLU A 579 33.07 -3.16 -21.69
CA GLU A 579 33.71 -1.97 -22.23
C GLU A 579 32.66 -0.87 -22.43
N GLU A 580 32.82 0.25 -21.72
CA GLU A 580 32.03 1.44 -22.00
C GLU A 580 32.31 1.88 -23.44
N PRO A 581 31.29 2.26 -24.23
CA PRO A 581 31.50 2.77 -25.57
C PRO A 581 32.40 4.00 -25.48
N THR A 582 33.61 3.88 -26.04
CA THR A 582 34.58 4.96 -26.11
C THR A 582 33.94 6.16 -26.80
N LYS A 583 33.75 7.25 -26.05
CA LYS A 583 33.52 8.57 -26.66
C LYS A 583 34.78 8.88 -27.47
N SER A 584 34.68 8.78 -28.79
CA SER A 584 35.74 9.24 -29.69
C SER A 584 35.97 10.74 -29.43
N GLU A 585 37.19 11.10 -29.06
CA GLU A 585 37.62 12.50 -29.07
C GLU A 585 37.39 13.10 -30.47
N PRO A 586 37.02 14.39 -30.57
CA PRO A 586 36.85 15.03 -31.87
C PRO A 586 38.20 15.04 -32.59
N ALA A 587 38.27 14.32 -33.72
CA ALA A 587 39.42 14.31 -34.59
C ALA A 587 39.77 15.75 -34.99
N THR A 588 40.98 16.19 -34.62
CA THR A 588 41.56 17.42 -35.15
C THR A 588 41.69 17.27 -36.66
N LEU A 589 40.87 18.01 -37.41
CA LEU A 589 40.92 18.07 -38.87
C LEU A 589 42.29 18.60 -39.30
N ASP A 590 43.10 17.73 -39.91
CA ASP A 590 44.33 18.11 -40.59
C ASP A 590 43.97 18.82 -41.92
N LEU A 591 44.13 20.14 -41.91
CA LEU A 591 43.77 21.03 -43.02
C LEU A 591 44.59 20.77 -44.29
N GLU A 592 45.82 20.28 -44.17
CA GLU A 592 46.68 20.01 -45.34
C GLU A 592 46.16 18.81 -46.14
N SER A 593 45.77 17.73 -45.46
CA SER A 593 45.16 16.55 -46.06
C SER A 593 43.82 16.86 -46.75
N LEU A 594 43.02 17.75 -46.15
CA LEU A 594 41.74 18.18 -46.73
C LEU A 594 41.94 18.99 -48.02
N VAL A 595 42.91 19.90 -48.05
CA VAL A 595 43.24 20.70 -49.25
C VAL A 595 43.77 19.81 -50.37
N GLU A 596 44.60 18.82 -50.06
CA GLU A 596 45.12 17.89 -51.07
C GLU A 596 44.02 17.00 -51.68
N GLN A 597 43.06 16.56 -50.86
CA GLN A 597 41.90 15.80 -51.34
C GLN A 597 40.93 16.64 -52.19
N LEU A 598 40.76 17.92 -51.85
CA LEU A 598 39.93 18.85 -52.65
C LEU A 598 40.57 19.18 -54.00
N GLN A 599 41.90 19.21 -54.09
CA GLN A 599 42.61 19.40 -55.37
C GLN A 599 42.54 18.16 -56.28
N LYS A 600 42.51 16.96 -55.70
CA LYS A 600 42.43 15.69 -56.46
C LYS A 600 41.03 15.35 -56.95
N SER A 601 39.99 15.94 -56.35
CA SER A 601 38.59 15.64 -56.67
C SER A 601 37.78 16.92 -56.96
N PRO A 602 37.67 17.33 -58.25
CA PRO A 602 36.94 18.53 -58.66
C PRO A 602 35.46 18.54 -58.24
N GLU A 603 34.85 17.36 -58.16
CA GLU A 603 33.45 17.19 -57.74
C GLU A 603 33.25 17.52 -56.26
N LEU A 604 34.21 17.15 -55.39
CA LEU A 604 34.18 17.49 -53.96
C LEU A 604 34.39 18.99 -53.72
N ALA A 605 35.28 19.61 -54.50
CA ALA A 605 35.46 21.06 -54.46
C ALA A 605 34.19 21.81 -54.89
N SER A 606 33.50 21.33 -55.94
CA SER A 606 32.22 21.90 -56.38
C SER A 606 31.10 21.71 -55.34
N ALA A 607 31.04 20.56 -54.68
CA ALA A 607 30.07 20.29 -53.62
C ALA A 607 30.31 21.17 -52.38
N LEU A 608 31.57 21.35 -52.00
CA LEU A 608 31.96 22.23 -50.90
C LEU A 608 31.65 23.70 -51.21
N ALA A 609 31.93 24.17 -52.43
CA ALA A 609 31.60 25.52 -52.87
C ALA A 609 30.08 25.77 -52.88
N ALA A 610 29.28 24.79 -53.29
CA ALA A 610 27.82 24.86 -53.24
C ALA A 610 27.28 24.93 -51.80
N LEU A 611 27.89 24.17 -50.88
CA LEU A 611 27.57 24.20 -49.44
C LEU A 611 27.91 25.54 -48.78
N ILE A 612 29.07 26.12 -49.12
CA ILE A 612 29.49 27.43 -48.62
C ILE A 612 28.59 28.54 -49.20
N ALA A 613 28.23 28.45 -50.48
CA ALA A 613 27.28 29.39 -51.10
C ALA A 613 25.87 29.30 -50.50
N ALA A 614 25.43 28.10 -50.07
CA ALA A 614 24.16 27.90 -49.40
C ALA A 614 24.12 28.40 -47.94
N GLN A 615 25.28 28.66 -47.33
CA GLN A 615 25.39 29.21 -45.97
C GLN A 615 25.61 30.72 -45.91
N ALA A 616 25.78 31.39 -47.06
CA ALA A 616 25.87 32.84 -47.09
C ALA A 616 24.47 33.47 -46.81
N PRO A 617 24.31 34.35 -45.80
CA PRO A 617 23.04 35.01 -45.57
C PRO A 617 22.71 35.92 -46.76
N ALA A 618 21.47 35.81 -47.26
CA ALA A 618 20.96 36.70 -48.30
C ALA A 618 21.06 38.17 -47.83
N LYS A 619 21.74 39.00 -48.61
CA LYS A 619 21.75 40.46 -48.44
C LYS A 619 20.41 41.07 -48.81
#